data_AF-A0A4P8HRH2-F1
#
_entry.id   AF-A0A4P8HRH2-F1
#
_cell.length_a   1.000
_cell.length_b   1.000
_cell.length_c   1.000
_cell.angle_alpha   90.00
_cell.angle_beta   90.00
_cell.angle_gamma   90.00
#
_symmetry.space_group_name_H-M   'P 1'
#
loop_
_entity.id
_entity.type
_entity.pdbx_description
1 polymer ?
#
loop_
_entity_poly.entity_id
_entity_poly.type
_entity_poly.pdbx_seq_one_letter_code
_entity_poly.pdbx_strand_id
1 'polypeptide(L)'
;MTETTLAEFEKSIGDEGSFWHDYNLQVSSRLLAHFSIDDWADLKKVILARPRYWQERCAEAIGYMESTDAMDLLISFLESPYISVAAIAASELDNMSISVPEVLRNRLSEILEYLKKSGSSRCDDVRRLIARQV
;
A
#
# COMPACT_ATOMS: atom_id res chain seq x y z
N MET A 1 -10.54 -18.10 -22.72
CA MET A 1 -10.88 -16.93 -21.88
C MET A 1 -9.57 -16.26 -21.54
N THR A 2 -9.41 -14.99 -21.86
CA THR A 2 -8.27 -14.19 -21.40
C THR A 2 -8.39 -14.03 -19.89
N GLU A 3 -7.28 -14.24 -19.18
CA GLU A 3 -7.18 -13.98 -17.73
C GLU A 3 -7.43 -12.47 -17.50
N THR A 4 -8.15 -12.11 -16.43
CA THR A 4 -8.39 -10.68 -16.13
C THR A 4 -7.11 -10.06 -15.58
N THR A 5 -6.93 -8.74 -15.75
CA THR A 5 -5.75 -8.03 -15.24
C THR A 5 -5.64 -8.15 -13.72
N LEU A 6 -6.78 -8.18 -13.00
CA LEU A 6 -6.80 -8.50 -11.57
C LEU A 6 -6.23 -9.89 -11.24
N ALA A 7 -6.59 -10.93 -12.00
CA ALA A 7 -6.07 -12.28 -11.75
C ALA A 7 -4.56 -12.39 -12.03
N GLU A 8 -4.08 -11.71 -13.08
CA GLU A 8 -2.64 -11.62 -13.37
C GLU A 8 -1.89 -10.88 -12.26
N PHE A 9 -2.47 -9.80 -11.72
CA PHE A 9 -1.92 -9.06 -10.59
C PHE A 9 -1.88 -9.93 -9.32
N GLU A 10 -2.97 -10.63 -8.99
CA GLU A 10 -2.99 -11.52 -7.83
C GLU A 10 -1.91 -12.60 -7.91
N LYS A 11 -1.65 -13.11 -9.12
CA LYS A 11 -0.56 -14.05 -9.39
C LYS A 11 0.82 -13.40 -9.28
N SER A 12 0.98 -12.13 -9.69
CA SER A 12 2.27 -11.44 -9.61
C SER A 12 2.70 -11.11 -8.17
N ILE A 13 1.74 -10.96 -7.25
CA ILE A 13 2.03 -10.79 -5.81
C ILE A 13 2.67 -12.05 -5.21
N GLY A 14 2.34 -13.24 -5.75
CA GLY A 14 2.86 -14.53 -5.29
C GLY A 14 2.29 -14.96 -3.93
N ASP A 15 2.94 -15.95 -3.32
CA ASP A 15 2.61 -16.46 -1.99
C ASP A 15 3.61 -16.01 -0.91
N GLU A 16 3.38 -16.38 0.36
CA GLU A 16 4.24 -15.97 1.48
C GLU A 16 5.68 -16.46 1.34
N GLY A 17 5.91 -17.62 0.72
CA GLY A 17 7.23 -18.20 0.52
C GLY A 17 7.96 -17.67 -0.72
N SER A 18 7.24 -16.98 -1.60
CA SER A 18 7.79 -16.39 -2.81
C SER A 18 8.73 -15.24 -2.46
N PHE A 19 9.87 -15.18 -3.14
CA PHE A 19 10.73 -14.01 -3.06
C PHE A 19 10.02 -12.78 -3.61
N TRP A 20 10.21 -11.65 -2.93
CA TRP A 20 9.73 -10.35 -3.37
C TRP A 20 10.92 -9.45 -3.66
N HIS A 21 11.09 -9.11 -4.93
CA HIS A 21 12.20 -8.32 -5.44
C HIS A 21 11.69 -7.20 -6.36
N ASP A 22 12.57 -6.28 -6.73
CA ASP A 22 12.27 -5.15 -7.62
C ASP A 22 11.60 -5.58 -8.93
N TYR A 23 11.96 -6.74 -9.47
CA TYR A 23 11.30 -7.29 -10.66
C TYR A 23 9.81 -7.58 -10.40
N ASN A 24 9.46 -8.23 -9.29
CA ASN A 24 8.06 -8.53 -8.93
C ASN A 24 7.28 -7.24 -8.67
N LEU A 25 7.92 -6.28 -8.01
CA LEU A 25 7.35 -4.96 -7.75
C LEU A 25 7.01 -4.24 -9.08
N GLN A 26 7.96 -4.20 -10.03
CA GLN A 26 7.77 -3.59 -11.34
C GLN A 26 6.70 -4.29 -12.19
N VAL A 27 6.64 -5.62 -12.15
CA VAL A 27 5.60 -6.37 -12.86
C VAL A 27 4.23 -6.05 -12.27
N SER A 28 4.11 -6.08 -10.94
CA SER A 28 2.84 -5.85 -10.25
C SER A 28 2.34 -4.41 -10.45
N SER A 29 3.23 -3.42 -10.37
CA SER A 29 2.87 -2.01 -10.62
C SER A 29 2.44 -1.75 -12.06
N ARG A 30 3.08 -2.40 -13.04
CA ARG A 30 2.65 -2.32 -14.45
C ARG A 30 1.27 -2.92 -14.67
N LEU A 31 0.93 -4.02 -13.98
CA LEU A 31 -0.41 -4.61 -14.08
C LEU A 31 -1.45 -3.66 -13.49
N LEU A 32 -1.18 -3.04 -12.35
CA LEU A 32 -2.05 -2.02 -11.74
C LEU A 32 -2.31 -0.83 -12.69
N ALA A 33 -1.31 -0.40 -13.47
CA ALA A 33 -1.49 0.67 -14.45
C ALA A 33 -2.48 0.33 -15.59
N HIS A 34 -2.85 -0.95 -15.75
CA HIS A 34 -3.83 -1.42 -16.73
C HIS A 34 -5.17 -1.81 -16.12
N PHE A 35 -5.37 -1.60 -14.81
CA PHE A 35 -6.64 -1.90 -14.16
C PHE A 35 -7.77 -1.04 -14.71
N SER A 36 -8.89 -1.68 -15.01
CA SER A 36 -10.16 -1.00 -15.25
C SER A 36 -10.77 -0.50 -13.94
N ILE A 37 -11.81 0.33 -14.03
CA ILE A 37 -12.60 0.77 -12.86
C ILE A 37 -13.16 -0.45 -12.10
N ASP A 38 -13.56 -1.50 -12.81
CA ASP A 38 -14.09 -2.73 -12.21
C ASP A 38 -12.98 -3.52 -11.49
N ASP A 39 -11.78 -3.61 -12.06
CA ASP A 39 -10.63 -4.25 -11.39
C ASP A 39 -10.27 -3.54 -10.08
N TRP A 40 -10.26 -2.19 -10.08
CA TRP A 40 -10.03 -1.40 -8.87
C TRP A 40 -11.14 -1.60 -7.83
N ALA A 41 -12.39 -1.63 -8.27
CA ALA A 41 -13.54 -1.84 -7.38
C ALA A 41 -13.51 -3.24 -6.75
N ASP A 42 -13.14 -4.27 -7.51
CA ASP A 42 -13.03 -5.63 -7.02
C ASP A 42 -11.85 -5.81 -6.07
N LEU A 43 -10.69 -5.22 -6.40
CA LEU A 43 -9.54 -5.18 -5.49
C LEU A 43 -9.92 -4.55 -4.14
N LYS A 44 -10.57 -3.38 -4.15
CA LYS A 44 -10.96 -2.65 -2.93
C LYS A 44 -11.85 -3.47 -1.98
N LYS A 45 -12.69 -4.36 -2.51
CA LYS A 45 -13.57 -5.24 -1.70
C LYS A 45 -12.81 -6.28 -0.89
N VAL A 46 -11.65 -6.74 -1.39
CA VAL A 46 -10.94 -7.89 -0.82
C VAL A 46 -9.60 -7.52 -0.18
N ILE A 47 -9.07 -6.33 -0.48
CA ILE A 47 -7.67 -5.95 -0.18
C ILE A 47 -7.30 -6.11 1.31
N LEU A 48 -8.19 -5.72 2.24
CA LEU A 48 -7.96 -5.81 3.68
C LEU A 48 -8.21 -7.20 4.26
N ALA A 49 -8.88 -8.09 3.52
CA ALA A 49 -9.10 -9.48 3.91
C ALA A 49 -7.94 -10.41 3.50
N ARG A 50 -7.03 -9.93 2.64
CA ARG A 50 -5.84 -10.68 2.23
C ARG A 50 -4.83 -10.80 3.37
N PRO A 51 -3.97 -11.83 3.37
CA PRO A 51 -2.94 -11.99 4.40
C PRO A 51 -1.91 -10.85 4.38
N ARG A 52 -1.20 -10.68 5.50
CA ARG A 52 -0.22 -9.60 5.70
C ARG A 52 0.77 -9.44 4.55
N TYR A 53 1.48 -10.51 4.16
CA TYR A 53 2.51 -10.44 3.10
C TYR A 53 1.94 -9.88 1.79
N TRP A 54 0.68 -10.23 1.50
CA TRP A 54 0.01 -9.84 0.27
C TRP A 54 -0.32 -8.34 0.32
N GLN A 55 -0.84 -7.87 1.46
CA GLN A 55 -1.13 -6.45 1.66
C GLN A 55 0.15 -5.59 1.61
N GLU A 56 1.24 -6.04 2.23
CA GLU A 56 2.53 -5.34 2.22
C GLU A 56 3.03 -5.14 0.78
N ARG A 57 3.07 -6.22 -0.01
CA ARG A 57 3.50 -6.19 -1.41
C ARG A 57 2.57 -5.37 -2.30
N CYS A 58 1.27 -5.42 -2.04
CA CYS A 58 0.28 -4.63 -2.76
C CYS A 58 0.46 -3.13 -2.46
N ALA A 59 0.71 -2.74 -1.21
CA ALA A 59 0.99 -1.36 -0.84
C ALA A 59 2.26 -0.84 -1.52
N GLU A 60 3.34 -1.62 -1.54
CA GLU A 60 4.57 -1.25 -2.27
C GLU A 60 4.32 -1.09 -3.78
N ALA A 61 3.60 -2.03 -4.40
CA ALA A 61 3.31 -1.97 -5.84
C ALA A 61 2.44 -0.78 -6.23
N ILE A 62 1.47 -0.41 -5.38
CA ILE A 62 0.65 0.77 -5.57
C ILE A 62 1.50 2.05 -5.43
N GLY A 63 2.33 2.15 -4.38
CA GLY A 63 3.22 3.30 -4.17
C GLY A 63 4.17 3.50 -5.35
N TYR A 64 4.77 2.41 -5.84
CA TYR A 64 5.68 2.42 -6.99
C TYR A 64 5.03 2.88 -8.30
N MET A 65 3.72 2.68 -8.47
CA MET A 65 3.00 3.14 -9.65
C MET A 65 2.91 4.68 -9.72
N GLU A 66 3.01 5.37 -8.57
CA GLU A 66 2.89 6.83 -8.44
C GLU A 66 1.60 7.43 -9.03
N SER A 67 0.55 6.62 -9.24
CA SER A 67 -0.75 7.11 -9.72
C SER A 67 -1.68 7.47 -8.56
N THR A 68 -2.26 8.66 -8.65
CA THR A 68 -3.30 9.13 -7.73
C THR A 68 -4.56 8.25 -7.75
N ASP A 69 -4.80 7.50 -8.82
CA ASP A 69 -5.98 6.65 -8.95
C ASP A 69 -6.04 5.53 -7.89
N ALA A 70 -4.89 5.15 -7.34
CA ALA A 70 -4.76 4.11 -6.33
C ALA A 70 -4.53 4.67 -4.91
N MET A 71 -4.57 6.00 -4.74
CA MET A 71 -4.38 6.69 -3.46
C MET A 71 -5.39 6.21 -2.40
N ASP A 72 -6.65 6.05 -2.80
CA ASP A 72 -7.72 5.59 -1.90
C ASP A 72 -7.41 4.23 -1.26
N LEU A 73 -6.68 3.36 -1.97
CA LEU A 73 -6.28 2.07 -1.44
C LEU A 73 -5.14 2.19 -0.44
N LEU A 74 -4.14 3.04 -0.69
CA LEU A 74 -3.10 3.33 0.30
C LEU A 74 -3.69 3.94 1.57
N ILE A 75 -4.66 4.85 1.45
CA ILE A 75 -5.38 5.40 2.60
C ILE A 75 -6.13 4.28 3.34
N SER A 76 -6.78 3.36 2.62
CA SER A 76 -7.45 2.21 3.26
C SER A 76 -6.50 1.28 4.01
N PHE A 77 -5.25 1.13 3.54
CA PHE A 77 -4.23 0.34 4.22
C PHE A 77 -3.76 0.93 5.54
N LEU A 78 -3.95 2.24 5.79
CA LEU A 78 -3.70 2.82 7.10
C LEU A 78 -4.58 2.17 8.18
N GLU A 79 -5.77 1.68 7.82
CA GLU A 79 -6.70 0.96 8.70
C GLU A 79 -6.44 -0.55 8.76
N SER A 80 -5.38 -1.07 8.10
CA SER A 80 -5.05 -2.49 8.16
C SER A 80 -4.80 -2.95 9.61
N PRO A 81 -5.26 -4.16 10.01
CA PRO A 81 -4.94 -4.72 11.32
C PRO A 81 -3.43 -5.01 11.47
N TYR A 82 -2.68 -5.04 10.37
CA TYR A 82 -1.25 -5.25 10.36
C TYR A 82 -0.52 -3.90 10.36
N ILE A 83 0.07 -3.53 11.50
CA ILE A 83 0.76 -2.24 11.65
C ILE A 83 1.93 -2.08 10.66
N SER A 84 2.55 -3.17 10.20
CA SER A 84 3.59 -3.15 9.17
C SER A 84 3.05 -2.74 7.79
N VAL A 85 1.85 -3.21 7.42
CA VAL A 85 1.15 -2.78 6.19
C VAL A 85 0.84 -1.29 6.27
N ALA A 86 0.26 -0.85 7.38
CA ALA A 86 -0.08 0.57 7.58
C ALA A 86 1.18 1.46 7.54
N ALA A 87 2.32 0.98 8.05
CA ALA A 87 3.59 1.68 7.97
C ALA A 87 4.15 1.81 6.55
N ILE A 88 4.04 0.75 5.73
CA ILE A 88 4.41 0.80 4.32
C ILE A 88 3.51 1.81 3.60
N ALA A 89 2.18 1.70 3.76
CA ALA A 89 1.24 2.61 3.11
C ALA A 89 1.48 4.08 3.49
N ALA A 90 1.77 4.38 4.75
CA ALA A 90 2.10 5.74 5.19
C ALA A 90 3.40 6.26 4.55
N SER A 91 4.42 5.41 4.40
CA SER A 91 5.68 5.77 3.73
C SER A 91 5.44 6.05 2.24
N GLU A 92 4.65 5.21 1.56
CA GLU A 92 4.32 5.44 0.14
C GLU A 92 3.46 6.69 -0.08
N LEU A 93 2.50 6.97 0.82
CA LEU A 93 1.73 8.22 0.76
C LEU A 93 2.62 9.46 0.92
N ASP A 94 3.66 9.41 1.77
CA ASP A 94 4.64 10.49 1.88
C ASP A 94 5.48 10.62 0.60
N ASN A 95 5.96 9.51 0.04
CA ASN A 95 6.73 9.48 -1.21
C ASN A 95 5.96 10.15 -2.36
N MET A 96 4.66 9.84 -2.45
CA MET A 96 3.75 10.43 -3.42
C MET A 96 3.31 11.87 -3.07
N SER A 97 3.80 12.43 -1.96
CA SER A 97 3.43 13.76 -1.46
C SER A 97 1.93 13.96 -1.25
N ILE A 98 1.22 12.90 -0.89
CA ILE A 98 -0.22 12.92 -0.66
C ILE A 98 -0.53 13.49 0.72
N SER A 99 -1.54 14.37 0.77
CA SER A 99 -2.13 14.83 2.03
C SER A 99 -3.18 13.84 2.50
N VAL A 100 -3.18 13.51 3.78
CA VAL A 100 -4.13 12.56 4.36
C VAL A 100 -5.07 13.24 5.35
N PRO A 101 -6.33 12.80 5.46
CA PRO A 101 -7.32 13.40 6.37
C PRO A 101 -6.82 13.49 7.81
N GLU A 102 -7.12 14.59 8.49
CA GLU A 102 -6.77 14.78 9.92
C GLU A 102 -7.33 13.68 10.84
N VAL A 103 -8.47 13.07 10.50
CA VAL A 103 -9.06 11.97 11.29
C VAL A 103 -8.11 10.77 11.47
N LEU A 104 -7.15 10.60 10.57
CA LEU A 104 -6.14 9.53 10.63
C LEU A 104 -4.94 9.87 11.53
N ARG A 105 -4.89 11.05 12.16
CA ARG A 105 -3.74 11.51 12.96
C ARG A 105 -3.36 10.54 14.09
N ASN A 106 -4.36 9.99 14.79
CA ASN A 106 -4.11 9.03 15.86
C ASN A 106 -3.49 7.75 15.30
N ARG A 107 -4.03 7.25 14.17
CA ARG A 107 -3.52 6.07 13.50
C ARG A 107 -2.08 6.25 13.03
N LEU A 108 -1.75 7.40 12.42
CA LEU A 108 -0.39 7.74 12.02
C LEU A 108 0.57 7.87 13.22
N SER A 109 0.08 8.34 14.36
CA SER A 109 0.88 8.40 15.59
C SER A 109 1.23 7.01 16.13
N GLU A 110 0.29 6.07 16.09
CA GLU A 110 0.55 4.67 16.45
C GLU A 110 1.59 4.03 15.54
N ILE A 111 1.49 4.27 14.23
CA ILE A 111 2.45 3.80 13.22
C ILE A 111 3.84 4.38 13.52
N LEU A 112 3.92 5.69 13.81
CA LEU A 112 5.18 6.34 14.13
C LEU A 112 5.84 5.75 15.40
N GLU A 113 5.06 5.50 16.45
CA GLU A 113 5.58 4.86 17.67
C GLU A 113 6.06 3.43 17.43
N TYR A 114 5.35 2.67 16.58
CA TYR A 114 5.79 1.35 16.14
C TYR A 114 7.14 1.42 15.40
N LEU A 115 7.29 2.35 14.45
CA LEU A 115 8.51 2.52 13.66
C LEU A 115 9.70 2.97 14.50
N LYS A 116 9.49 3.85 15.49
CA LYS A 116 10.53 4.26 16.44
C LYS A 116 11.06 3.07 17.23
N LYS A 117 10.16 2.22 17.74
CA LYS A 117 10.53 1.02 18.51
C LYS A 117 11.31 0.01 17.69
N SER A 118 11.02 -0.10 16.39
CA SER A 118 11.74 -0.99 15.47
C SER A 118 13.02 -0.38 14.87
N GLY A 119 13.30 0.91 15.13
CA GLY A 119 14.45 1.61 14.54
C GLY A 119 14.35 1.77 13.02
N SER A 120 13.14 1.79 12.48
CA SER A 120 12.92 1.85 11.03
C SER A 120 13.22 3.25 10.46
N SER A 121 13.82 3.30 9.26
CA SER A 121 14.04 4.54 8.51
C SER A 121 12.74 5.25 8.09
N ARG A 122 11.62 4.52 8.01
CA ARG A 122 10.31 5.09 7.62
C ARG A 122 9.71 6.06 8.63
N CYS A 123 10.34 6.23 9.80
CA CYS A 123 9.88 7.19 10.81
C CYS A 123 9.75 8.61 10.24
N ASP A 124 10.69 9.03 9.40
CA ASP A 124 10.71 10.39 8.88
C ASP A 124 9.61 10.62 7.84
N ASP A 125 9.28 9.59 7.07
CA ASP A 125 8.18 9.62 6.11
C ASP A 125 6.84 9.85 6.82
N VAL A 126 6.57 9.08 7.88
CA VAL A 126 5.33 9.22 8.65
C VAL A 126 5.27 10.57 9.38
N ARG A 127 6.39 11.08 9.89
CA ARG A 127 6.44 12.44 10.49
C ARG A 127 6.05 13.52 9.47
N ARG A 128 6.60 13.44 8.26
CA ARG A 128 6.28 14.38 7.18
C ARG A 128 4.82 14.25 6.76
N LEU A 129 4.30 13.04 6.65
CA LEU A 129 2.89 12.80 6.34
C LEU A 129 1.94 13.43 7.38
N ILE A 130 2.20 13.25 8.68
CA ILE A 130 1.43 13.89 9.77
C ILE A 130 1.45 15.42 9.67
N ALA A 131 2.56 16.00 9.22
CA ALA A 131 2.70 17.44 9.05
C ALA A 131 1.94 17.99 7.82
N ARG A 132 1.55 17.14 6.87
CA ARG A 132 0.80 17.49 5.65
C ARG A 132 -0.69 17.12 5.70
N GLN A 133 -1.25 16.85 6.88
CA GLN A 133 -2.67 16.54 6.98
C GLN A 133 -3.54 17.73 6.57
N VAL A 134 -4.70 17.43 5.97
CA VAL A 134 -5.72 18.38 5.50
C VAL A 134 -7.08 18.12 6.14
#